data_AF-A0A1J7J108-F1
#
_entry.id   AF-A0A1J7J108-F1
#
_cell.length_a   1.000
_cell.length_b   1.000
_cell.length_c   1.000
_cell.angle_alpha   90.00
_cell.angle_beta   90.00
_cell.angle_gamma   90.00
#
_symmetry.space_group_name_H-M   'P 1'
#
loop_
_entity.id
_entity.type
_entity.pdbx_description
1 polymer ?
#
loop_
_entity_poly.entity_id
_entity_poly.type
_entity_poly.pdbx_seq_one_letter_code
_entity_poly.pdbx_strand_id
1 'polypeptide(L)'
;MANSTMTADLPPLPEYTIKPLPDLLPFISDFWLSLILPHIAYWVMSAIFHVIDVYDLFPQYRLHTPVEITQRNLASRYEVARDVILEQFLQVGMSATLSLTEPRQMTGMEDYDVAVWATRIRLAQRSLPALLGLLGLNALSISKNMAASYPLLAGALAGGHYPFLTTPLDGTTGTHVPAFATWEIVLAKLIYWGAIPGIKLWFGIVFLDTWQYFWHRAMHVNKWMYTKWHARHHRLYVPYAYGALYNHPVEGFVLDTAGAGLAYKVSFMSPRMGLWFFVCSMMKTVDDHCGYALPWDPLQHITSNNAAYHDIHHQSWGIKHNFSQPFFTFWDRFLNTKYTGETKLKYDRNRKLAEAREKAVATKAE
;
A
#
# COMPACT_ATOMS: atom_id res chain seq x y z
N MET A 1 11.67 -44.94 -17.29
CA MET A 1 11.71 -45.18 -15.82
C MET A 1 12.48 -44.07 -15.12
N ALA A 2 11.98 -42.84 -15.19
CA ALA A 2 12.51 -41.70 -14.45
C ALA A 2 11.30 -40.99 -13.85
N ASN A 3 11.04 -41.19 -12.55
CA ASN A 3 10.26 -40.31 -11.67
C ASN A 3 9.86 -40.93 -10.32
N SER A 4 10.03 -42.23 -10.08
CA SER A 4 9.63 -42.84 -8.80
C SER A 4 10.66 -42.70 -7.67
N THR A 5 11.94 -42.43 -7.99
CA THR A 5 13.01 -42.26 -6.98
C THR A 5 13.20 -40.81 -6.52
N MET A 6 12.77 -39.80 -7.30
CA MET A 6 12.95 -38.38 -6.93
C MET A 6 11.98 -37.90 -5.84
N THR A 7 10.86 -38.60 -5.65
CA THR A 7 9.80 -38.31 -4.68
C THR A 7 10.01 -39.01 -3.33
N ALA A 8 10.85 -40.04 -3.26
CA ALA A 8 11.06 -40.82 -2.03
C ALA A 8 11.78 -40.05 -0.90
N ASP A 9 12.55 -39.02 -1.24
CA ASP A 9 13.35 -38.24 -0.28
C ASP A 9 12.69 -36.92 0.17
N LEU A 10 11.48 -36.62 -0.31
CA LEU A 10 10.77 -35.41 0.08
C LEU A 10 9.83 -35.70 1.25
N PRO A 11 9.77 -34.82 2.27
CA PRO A 11 8.77 -34.93 3.32
C PRO A 11 7.35 -34.89 2.72
N PRO A 12 6.44 -35.75 3.20
CA PRO A 12 5.05 -35.71 2.74
C PRO A 12 4.38 -34.39 3.13
N LEU A 13 3.41 -33.96 2.33
CA LEU A 13 2.61 -32.79 2.66
C LEU A 13 1.59 -33.15 3.75
N PRO A 14 1.33 -32.26 4.72
CA PRO A 14 0.37 -32.52 5.78
C PRO A 14 -1.06 -32.56 5.22
N GLU A 15 -1.90 -33.40 5.81
CA GLU A 15 -3.34 -33.36 5.51
C GLU A 15 -3.96 -32.05 5.99
N TYR A 16 -5.06 -31.65 5.34
CA TYR A 16 -5.78 -30.43 5.70
C TYR A 16 -7.28 -30.61 5.55
N THR A 17 -8.04 -29.77 6.26
CA THR A 17 -9.48 -29.63 6.08
C THR A 17 -9.81 -28.17 5.94
N ILE A 18 -10.50 -27.81 4.86
CA ILE A 18 -10.90 -26.42 4.62
C ILE A 18 -12.19 -26.09 5.36
N LYS A 19 -12.25 -24.89 5.92
CA LYS A 19 -13.46 -24.30 6.49
C LYS A 19 -13.54 -22.82 6.13
N PRO A 20 -14.74 -22.21 6.17
CA PRO A 20 -14.85 -20.77 6.00
C PRO A 20 -13.97 -20.00 6.98
N LEU A 21 -13.28 -18.98 6.49
CA LEU A 21 -12.54 -18.05 7.35
C LEU A 21 -13.55 -17.29 8.22
N PRO A 22 -13.43 -17.32 9.56
CA PRO A 22 -14.32 -16.56 10.44
C PRO A 22 -14.03 -15.06 10.28
N ASP A 23 -15.03 -14.20 10.49
CA ASP A 23 -14.87 -12.74 10.42
C ASP A 23 -13.74 -12.23 11.32
N LEU A 24 -13.11 -11.11 10.92
CA LEU A 24 -11.96 -10.53 11.62
C LEU A 24 -12.36 -9.99 12.99
N LEU A 25 -13.57 -9.43 13.09
CA LEU A 25 -14.14 -8.89 14.32
C LEU A 25 -15.41 -9.66 14.68
N PRO A 26 -15.63 -10.01 15.95
CA PRO A 26 -16.75 -10.86 16.34
C PRO A 26 -18.12 -10.17 16.23
N PHE A 27 -18.16 -8.84 16.07
CA PHE A 27 -19.39 -8.04 16.08
C PHE A 27 -19.76 -7.44 14.72
N ILE A 28 -18.96 -7.65 13.68
CA ILE A 28 -19.20 -7.13 12.34
C ILE A 28 -18.59 -8.06 11.30
N SER A 29 -19.34 -8.40 10.25
CA SER A 29 -18.82 -9.25 9.20
C SER A 29 -17.74 -8.55 8.38
N ASP A 30 -16.82 -9.32 7.79
CA ASP A 30 -15.77 -8.78 6.92
C ASP A 30 -16.36 -7.99 5.73
N PHE A 31 -17.57 -8.35 5.30
CA PHE A 31 -18.35 -7.60 4.31
C PHE A 31 -18.67 -6.18 4.79
N TRP A 32 -19.35 -6.03 5.94
CA TRP A 32 -19.70 -4.68 6.41
C TRP A 32 -18.46 -3.88 6.82
N LEU A 33 -17.45 -4.56 7.35
CA LEU A 33 -16.19 -3.94 7.73
C LEU A 33 -15.48 -3.33 6.50
N SER A 34 -15.44 -4.02 5.36
CA SER A 34 -14.83 -3.51 4.12
C SER A 34 -15.57 -2.33 3.51
N LEU A 35 -16.87 -2.21 3.76
CA LEU A 35 -17.68 -1.08 3.30
C LEU A 35 -17.46 0.17 4.15
N ILE A 36 -17.28 0.03 5.47
CA ILE A 36 -17.29 1.20 6.37
C ILE A 36 -15.91 1.64 6.85
N LEU A 37 -14.97 0.71 7.05
CA LEU A 37 -13.71 1.01 7.74
C LEU A 37 -12.82 2.03 7.01
N PRO A 38 -12.63 1.97 5.67
CA PRO A 38 -11.84 2.99 4.96
C PRO A 38 -12.39 4.40 5.15
N HIS A 39 -13.72 4.55 5.19
CA HIS A 39 -14.41 5.83 5.35
C HIS A 39 -14.34 6.32 6.80
N ILE A 40 -14.44 5.42 7.79
CA ILE A 40 -14.19 5.76 9.19
C ILE A 40 -12.75 6.26 9.35
N ALA A 41 -11.77 5.56 8.78
CA ALA A 41 -10.37 5.97 8.83
C ALA A 41 -10.16 7.36 8.19
N TYR A 42 -10.79 7.61 7.03
CA TYR A 42 -10.79 8.90 6.36
C TYR A 42 -11.27 10.03 7.27
N TRP A 43 -12.44 9.87 7.88
CA TRP A 43 -13.05 10.91 8.71
C TRP A 43 -12.36 11.07 10.07
N VAL A 44 -11.88 10.00 10.69
CA VAL A 44 -11.10 10.06 11.93
C VAL A 44 -9.81 10.84 11.70
N MET A 45 -9.05 10.49 10.65
CA MET A 45 -7.81 11.20 10.34
C MET A 45 -8.07 12.66 9.96
N SER A 46 -9.12 12.90 9.18
CA SER A 46 -9.54 14.26 8.84
C SER A 46 -9.93 15.08 10.07
N ALA A 47 -10.64 14.49 11.02
CA ALA A 47 -11.05 15.15 12.27
C ALA A 47 -9.83 15.50 13.14
N ILE A 48 -8.83 14.62 13.20
CA ILE A 48 -7.57 14.89 13.92
C ILE A 48 -6.91 16.16 13.35
N PHE A 49 -6.71 16.24 12.03
CA PHE A 49 -6.13 17.44 11.42
C PHE A 49 -7.04 18.66 11.50
N HIS A 50 -8.36 18.47 11.47
CA HIS A 50 -9.31 19.56 11.69
C HIS A 50 -9.19 20.15 13.10
N VAL A 51 -9.04 19.31 14.13
CA VAL A 51 -8.79 19.74 15.51
C VAL A 51 -7.45 20.48 15.59
N ILE A 52 -6.39 19.96 14.98
CA ILE A 52 -5.08 20.64 14.91
C ILE A 52 -5.22 22.04 14.28
N ASP A 53 -6.03 22.16 13.22
CA ASP A 53 -6.26 23.42 12.51
C ASP A 53 -7.07 24.42 13.33
N VAL A 54 -8.21 24.00 13.89
CA VAL A 54 -9.11 24.88 14.64
C VAL A 54 -8.49 25.40 15.94
N TYR A 55 -7.72 24.56 16.64
CA TYR A 55 -7.05 24.95 17.88
C TYR A 55 -5.63 25.50 17.69
N ASP A 56 -5.17 25.62 16.44
CA ASP A 56 -3.84 26.13 16.10
C ASP A 56 -2.71 25.45 16.89
N LEU A 57 -2.74 24.12 16.99
CA LEU A 57 -1.84 23.38 17.90
C LEU A 57 -0.37 23.39 17.43
N PHE A 58 -0.13 23.47 16.11
CA PHE A 58 1.20 23.32 15.51
C PHE A 58 1.46 24.33 14.37
N PRO A 59 1.34 25.65 14.62
CA PRO A 59 1.43 26.68 13.57
C PRO A 59 2.78 26.69 12.85
N GLN A 60 3.87 26.29 13.52
CA GLN A 60 5.22 26.22 12.95
C GLN A 60 5.38 25.19 11.83
N TYR A 61 4.47 24.21 11.74
CA TYR A 61 4.48 23.15 10.72
C TYR A 61 3.37 23.32 9.68
N ARG A 62 2.53 24.36 9.81
CA ARG A 62 1.44 24.65 8.87
C ARG A 62 2.01 25.25 7.57
N LEU A 63 1.52 24.78 6.43
CA LEU A 63 1.99 25.25 5.11
C LEU A 63 1.48 26.65 4.74
N HIS A 64 0.22 26.96 5.08
CA HIS A 64 -0.45 28.23 4.75
C HIS A 64 -1.06 28.88 5.98
N THR A 65 -1.23 30.20 5.98
CA THR A 65 -1.92 30.90 7.08
C THR A 65 -3.44 30.71 7.03
N PRO A 66 -4.18 30.87 8.15
CA PRO A 66 -5.65 30.83 8.15
C PRO A 66 -6.30 31.84 7.19
N VAL A 67 -5.66 32.99 7.00
CA VAL A 67 -6.06 34.05 6.07
C VAL A 67 -5.94 33.57 4.62
N GLU A 68 -4.87 32.84 4.29
CA GLU A 68 -4.73 32.22 2.97
C GLU A 68 -5.81 31.17 2.71
N ILE A 69 -6.13 30.33 3.72
CA ILE A 69 -7.19 29.31 3.60
C ILE A 69 -8.54 29.96 3.26
N THR A 70 -8.89 31.03 3.97
CA THR A 70 -10.19 31.70 3.80
C THR A 70 -10.27 32.55 2.53
N GLN A 71 -9.17 33.18 2.11
CA GLN A 71 -9.19 34.05 0.93
C GLN A 71 -8.98 33.33 -0.40
N ARG A 72 -8.31 32.17 -0.41
CA ARG A 72 -7.89 31.51 -1.67
C ARG A 72 -8.78 30.36 -2.09
N ASN A 73 -9.43 29.67 -1.15
CA ASN A 73 -10.32 28.57 -1.48
C ASN A 73 -11.65 29.09 -2.05
N LEU A 74 -12.07 28.51 -3.17
CA LEU A 74 -13.28 28.88 -3.91
C LEU A 74 -14.48 27.97 -3.61
N ALA A 75 -14.32 27.03 -2.67
CA ALA A 75 -15.37 26.13 -2.21
C ALA A 75 -15.52 26.26 -0.70
N SER A 76 -16.77 26.32 -0.24
CA SER A 76 -17.06 26.31 1.19
C SER A 76 -16.78 24.94 1.81
N ARG A 77 -16.48 24.94 3.11
CA ARG A 77 -16.25 23.71 3.88
C ARG A 77 -17.46 22.74 3.80
N TYR A 78 -18.68 23.28 3.75
CA TYR A 78 -19.90 22.48 3.60
C TYR A 78 -20.04 21.84 2.22
N GLU A 79 -19.81 22.60 1.13
CA GLU A 79 -19.82 22.04 -0.23
C GLU A 79 -18.82 20.89 -0.36
N VAL A 80 -17.63 21.06 0.21
CA VAL A 80 -16.59 20.03 0.22
C VAL A 80 -17.03 18.79 0.98
N ALA A 81 -17.49 18.93 2.22
CA ALA A 81 -17.94 17.79 3.02
C ALA A 81 -19.10 17.03 2.36
N ARG A 82 -20.07 17.75 1.78
CA ARG A 82 -21.19 17.15 1.03
C ARG A 82 -20.68 16.33 -0.16
N ASP A 83 -19.81 16.91 -0.99
CA ASP A 83 -19.34 16.25 -2.20
C ASP A 83 -18.44 15.04 -1.87
N VAL A 84 -17.63 15.11 -0.81
CA VAL A 84 -16.89 13.95 -0.30
C VAL A 84 -17.84 12.82 0.11
N ILE A 85 -18.92 13.12 0.84
CA ILE A 85 -19.91 12.09 1.22
C ILE A 85 -20.57 11.46 -0.03
N LEU A 86 -20.86 12.26 -1.07
CA LEU A 86 -21.41 11.75 -2.34
C LEU A 86 -20.43 10.80 -3.04
N GLU A 87 -19.15 11.14 -3.07
CA GLU A 87 -18.09 10.27 -3.60
C GLU A 87 -17.97 8.96 -2.79
N GLN A 88 -18.05 9.05 -1.47
CA GLN A 88 -17.98 7.88 -0.60
C GLN A 88 -19.17 6.93 -0.78
N PHE A 89 -20.37 7.41 -1.16
CA PHE A 89 -21.47 6.52 -1.55
C PHE A 89 -21.13 5.67 -2.78
N LEU A 90 -20.43 6.24 -3.76
CA LEU A 90 -19.95 5.49 -4.94
C LEU A 90 -18.88 4.46 -4.52
N GLN A 91 -17.97 4.84 -3.64
CA GLN A 91 -16.92 3.96 -3.10
C GLN A 91 -17.50 2.78 -2.31
N VAL A 92 -18.51 3.03 -1.47
CA VAL A 92 -19.27 1.97 -0.75
C VAL A 92 -19.93 1.02 -1.73
N GLY A 93 -20.59 1.52 -2.78
CA GLY A 93 -21.21 0.69 -3.82
C GLY A 93 -20.20 -0.17 -4.57
N MET A 94 -19.02 0.38 -4.88
CA MET A 94 -17.93 -0.39 -5.50
C MET A 94 -17.35 -1.43 -4.54
N SER A 95 -17.14 -1.08 -3.27
CA SER A 95 -16.67 -2.02 -2.24
C SER A 95 -17.64 -3.19 -2.04
N ALA A 96 -18.95 -2.92 -2.07
CA ALA A 96 -19.98 -3.96 -2.06
C ALA A 96 -19.89 -4.86 -3.29
N THR A 97 -19.74 -4.28 -4.49
CA THR A 97 -19.60 -5.03 -5.74
C THR A 97 -18.34 -5.92 -5.72
N LEU A 98 -17.20 -5.38 -5.27
CA LEU A 98 -15.98 -6.15 -5.10
C LEU A 98 -16.21 -7.30 -4.11
N SER A 99 -16.73 -7.00 -2.93
CA SER A 99 -16.93 -8.00 -1.87
C SER A 99 -17.91 -9.12 -2.26
N LEU A 100 -18.99 -8.80 -3.00
CA LEU A 100 -19.98 -9.79 -3.46
C LEU A 100 -19.48 -10.64 -4.63
N THR A 101 -18.46 -10.18 -5.37
CA THR A 101 -17.88 -10.92 -6.50
C THR A 101 -16.66 -11.75 -6.10
N GLU A 102 -16.18 -11.63 -4.86
CA GLU A 102 -15.09 -12.45 -4.33
C GLU A 102 -15.60 -13.83 -3.90
N PRO A 103 -14.86 -14.92 -4.19
CA PRO A 103 -15.17 -16.20 -3.60
C PRO A 103 -15.03 -16.11 -2.08
N ARG A 104 -15.87 -16.88 -1.38
CA ARG A 104 -15.81 -16.96 0.08
C ARG A 104 -14.41 -17.40 0.53
N GLN A 105 -13.83 -16.65 1.45
CA GLN A 105 -12.51 -16.99 1.98
C GLN A 105 -12.56 -18.27 2.81
N MET A 106 -11.59 -19.15 2.59
CA MET A 106 -11.42 -20.41 3.30
C MET A 106 -10.07 -20.40 4.04
N THR A 107 -9.97 -21.19 5.10
CA THR A 107 -8.77 -21.40 5.93
C THR A 107 -8.62 -22.88 6.25
N GLY A 108 -7.45 -23.29 6.74
CA GLY A 108 -7.10 -24.66 7.10
C GLY A 108 -6.04 -25.29 6.21
N MET A 109 -5.59 -24.61 5.14
CA MET A 109 -4.53 -25.08 4.24
C MET A 109 -3.15 -24.49 4.55
N GLU A 110 -3.02 -23.68 5.60
CA GLU A 110 -1.82 -22.86 5.83
C GLU A 110 -0.56 -23.71 6.03
N ASP A 111 -0.64 -24.78 6.83
CA ASP A 111 0.48 -25.70 7.05
C ASP A 111 0.83 -26.50 5.77
N TYR A 112 -0.19 -26.86 4.98
CA TYR A 112 0.00 -27.50 3.68
C TYR A 112 0.72 -26.56 2.70
N ASP A 113 0.25 -25.31 2.56
CA ASP A 113 0.86 -24.33 1.66
C ASP A 113 2.29 -23.99 2.07
N VAL A 114 2.56 -23.88 3.37
CA VAL A 114 3.92 -23.72 3.91
C VAL A 114 4.78 -24.93 3.55
N ALA A 115 4.28 -26.16 3.72
CA ALA A 115 5.01 -27.37 3.33
C ALA A 115 5.25 -27.47 1.81
N VAL A 116 4.34 -26.95 0.97
CA VAL A 116 4.55 -26.82 -0.47
C VAL A 116 5.72 -25.87 -0.76
N TRP A 117 5.83 -24.75 -0.05
CA TRP A 117 6.99 -23.86 -0.17
C TRP A 117 8.28 -24.49 0.34
N ALA A 118 8.23 -25.23 1.44
CA ALA A 118 9.38 -25.98 1.95
C ALA A 118 9.86 -27.04 0.93
N THR A 119 8.93 -27.72 0.27
CA THR A 119 9.24 -28.62 -0.87
C THR A 119 9.95 -27.86 -1.99
N ARG A 120 9.46 -26.67 -2.38
CA ARG A 120 10.09 -25.85 -3.43
C ARG A 120 11.49 -25.41 -3.03
N ILE A 121 11.70 -25.02 -1.78
CA ILE A 121 13.02 -24.67 -1.24
C ILE A 121 13.97 -25.87 -1.31
N ARG A 122 13.53 -27.04 -0.83
CA ARG A 122 14.28 -28.30 -0.88
C ARG A 122 14.66 -28.67 -2.31
N LEU A 123 13.73 -28.54 -3.25
CA LEU A 123 13.97 -28.78 -4.67
C LEU A 123 14.96 -27.77 -5.27
N ALA A 124 14.82 -26.49 -4.96
CA ALA A 124 15.76 -25.46 -5.40
C ALA A 124 17.17 -25.73 -4.86
N GLN A 125 17.28 -26.20 -3.61
CA GLN A 125 18.55 -26.55 -2.98
C GLN A 125 19.30 -27.67 -3.72
N ARG A 126 18.61 -28.55 -4.46
CA ARG A 126 19.27 -29.58 -5.30
C ARG A 126 20.20 -28.99 -6.36
N SER A 127 20.02 -27.72 -6.73
CA SER A 127 20.92 -27.02 -7.66
C SER A 127 22.22 -26.52 -7.01
N LEU A 128 22.28 -26.42 -5.67
CA LEU A 128 23.41 -25.84 -4.95
C LEU A 128 24.75 -26.53 -5.23
N PRO A 129 24.86 -27.88 -5.27
CA PRO A 129 26.12 -28.53 -5.59
C PRO A 129 26.66 -28.16 -6.98
N ALA A 130 25.77 -28.07 -7.98
CA ALA A 130 26.13 -27.68 -9.34
C ALA A 130 26.58 -26.21 -9.41
N LEU A 131 25.84 -25.31 -8.74
CA LEU A 131 26.18 -23.89 -8.67
C LEU A 131 27.54 -23.65 -8.01
N LEU A 132 27.83 -24.35 -6.91
CA LEU A 132 29.14 -24.29 -6.26
C LEU A 132 30.25 -24.89 -7.14
N GLY A 133 29.94 -25.93 -7.91
CA GLY A 133 30.84 -26.49 -8.91
C GLY A 133 31.28 -25.48 -9.97
N LEU A 134 30.39 -24.58 -10.41
CA LEU A 134 30.74 -23.48 -11.32
C LEU A 134 31.76 -22.49 -10.71
N LEU A 135 31.83 -22.42 -9.39
CA LEU A 135 32.79 -21.63 -8.64
C LEU A 135 34.06 -22.41 -8.27
N GLY A 136 34.23 -23.64 -8.79
CA GLY A 136 35.37 -24.52 -8.49
C GLY A 136 35.28 -25.25 -7.15
N LEU A 137 34.13 -25.20 -6.47
CA LEU A 137 33.93 -25.84 -5.16
C LEU A 137 33.25 -27.21 -5.30
N ASN A 138 33.88 -28.25 -4.76
CA ASN A 138 33.29 -29.58 -4.68
C ASN A 138 32.38 -29.70 -3.44
N ALA A 139 31.13 -29.27 -3.59
CA ALA A 139 30.15 -29.24 -2.50
C ALA A 139 29.92 -30.62 -1.85
N LEU A 140 29.93 -31.70 -2.63
CA LEU A 140 29.76 -33.06 -2.10
C LEU A 140 30.93 -33.51 -1.23
N SER A 141 32.16 -33.17 -1.62
CA SER A 141 33.34 -33.44 -0.81
C SER A 141 33.33 -32.65 0.50
N ILE A 142 33.00 -31.36 0.42
CA ILE A 142 32.87 -30.49 1.60
C ILE A 142 31.76 -31.02 2.53
N SER A 143 30.61 -31.38 1.97
CA SER A 143 29.50 -31.99 2.72
C SER A 143 29.96 -33.22 3.52
N LYS A 144 30.70 -34.15 2.90
CA LYS A 144 31.18 -35.37 3.58
C LYS A 144 32.09 -35.03 4.76
N ASN A 145 33.00 -34.07 4.59
CA ASN A 145 33.91 -33.63 5.65
C ASN A 145 33.19 -32.95 6.83
N MET A 146 32.06 -32.27 6.55
CA MET A 146 31.30 -31.54 7.56
C MET A 146 30.19 -32.37 8.21
N ALA A 147 29.87 -33.56 7.70
CA ALA A 147 28.69 -34.33 8.11
C ALA A 147 28.65 -34.68 9.62
N ALA A 148 29.81 -34.91 10.25
CA ALA A 148 29.89 -35.25 11.66
C ALA A 148 29.68 -34.03 12.58
N SER A 149 30.28 -32.89 12.26
CA SER A 149 30.25 -31.68 13.10
C SER A 149 29.08 -30.75 12.79
N TYR A 150 28.64 -30.72 11.53
CA TYR A 150 27.62 -29.81 11.02
C TYR A 150 26.65 -30.54 10.07
N PRO A 151 25.86 -31.50 10.57
CA PRO A 151 25.03 -32.38 9.74
C PRO A 151 23.98 -31.63 8.90
N LEU A 152 23.42 -30.53 9.41
CA LEU A 152 22.49 -29.68 8.66
C LEU A 152 23.18 -28.94 7.50
N LEU A 153 24.39 -28.40 7.73
CA LEU A 153 25.13 -27.73 6.67
C LEU A 153 25.63 -28.73 5.62
N ALA A 154 26.05 -29.92 6.05
CA ALA A 154 26.38 -31.02 5.15
C ALA A 154 25.18 -31.41 4.28
N GLY A 155 24.00 -31.65 4.87
CA GLY A 155 22.80 -31.97 4.10
C GLY A 155 22.41 -30.85 3.12
N ALA A 156 22.62 -29.59 3.50
CA ALA A 156 22.41 -28.46 2.61
C ALA A 156 23.37 -28.48 1.40
N LEU A 157 24.67 -28.65 1.64
CA LEU A 157 25.70 -28.78 0.61
C LEU A 157 25.55 -30.04 -0.25
N ALA A 158 24.90 -31.08 0.27
CA ALA A 158 24.50 -32.27 -0.47
C ALA A 158 23.24 -32.08 -1.32
N GLY A 159 22.78 -30.84 -1.51
CA GLY A 159 21.60 -30.55 -2.32
C GLY A 159 20.28 -30.82 -1.62
N GLY A 160 20.25 -30.70 -0.29
CA GLY A 160 19.06 -30.92 0.53
C GLY A 160 18.83 -32.39 0.89
N HIS A 161 19.86 -33.23 0.84
CA HIS A 161 19.78 -34.62 1.27
C HIS A 161 20.10 -34.72 2.77
N TYR A 162 19.06 -34.91 3.60
CA TYR A 162 19.16 -35.00 5.05
C TYR A 162 18.72 -36.38 5.55
N PRO A 163 19.59 -37.42 5.49
CA PRO A 163 19.20 -38.79 5.77
C PRO A 163 18.82 -39.03 7.25
N PHE A 164 19.19 -38.10 8.14
CA PHE A 164 18.89 -38.16 9.57
C PHE A 164 17.61 -37.41 9.95
N LEU A 165 17.03 -36.59 9.07
CA LEU A 165 15.80 -35.85 9.35
C LEU A 165 14.60 -36.70 8.96
N THR A 166 14.00 -37.34 9.96
CA THR A 166 12.75 -38.11 9.78
C THR A 166 11.74 -37.77 10.87
N THR A 167 10.46 -38.01 10.58
CA THR A 167 9.34 -37.87 11.52
C THR A 167 8.43 -39.09 11.41
N PRO A 168 7.76 -39.54 12.48
CA PRO A 168 6.74 -40.58 12.37
C PRO A 168 5.59 -40.14 11.46
N LEU A 169 5.09 -41.04 10.61
CA LEU A 169 4.03 -40.75 9.64
C LEU A 169 2.65 -40.58 10.30
N ASP A 170 2.30 -41.43 11.27
CA ASP A 170 0.95 -41.51 11.84
C ASP A 170 0.91 -41.86 13.34
N GLY A 171 2.04 -41.68 14.05
CA GLY A 171 2.15 -41.89 15.50
C GLY A 171 1.86 -43.32 16.01
N THR A 172 1.45 -44.24 15.12
CA THR A 172 0.87 -45.55 15.46
C THR A 172 1.55 -46.70 14.72
N THR A 173 2.09 -46.48 13.51
CA THR A 173 2.71 -47.55 12.71
C THR A 173 4.24 -47.65 12.85
N GLY A 174 4.87 -46.72 13.58
CA GLY A 174 6.33 -46.67 13.73
C GLY A 174 7.10 -46.41 12.43
N THR A 175 6.39 -46.10 11.32
CA THR A 175 7.01 -45.76 10.05
C THR A 175 7.54 -44.33 10.08
N HIS A 176 8.81 -44.17 9.77
CA HIS A 176 9.49 -42.88 9.69
C HIS A 176 9.57 -42.41 8.24
N VAL A 177 9.19 -41.15 8.01
CA VAL A 177 9.26 -40.48 6.70
C VAL A 177 10.23 -39.30 6.77
N PRO A 178 10.79 -38.83 5.64
CA PRO A 178 11.65 -37.66 5.62
C PRO A 178 10.97 -36.44 6.25
N ALA A 179 11.77 -35.60 6.92
CA ALA A 179 11.31 -34.34 7.51
C ALA A 179 12.03 -33.12 6.91
N PHE A 180 11.37 -31.96 6.96
CA PHE A 180 12.00 -30.69 6.61
C PHE A 180 12.97 -30.26 7.71
N ALA A 181 14.08 -29.63 7.31
CA ALA A 181 14.94 -28.93 8.26
C ALA A 181 14.21 -27.69 8.78
N THR A 182 14.49 -27.30 10.03
CA THR A 182 13.85 -26.15 10.67
C THR A 182 14.00 -24.87 9.85
N TRP A 183 15.17 -24.64 9.26
CA TRP A 183 15.42 -23.45 8.44
C TRP A 183 14.56 -23.43 7.15
N GLU A 184 14.25 -24.60 6.58
CA GLU A 184 13.39 -24.70 5.38
C GLU A 184 11.96 -24.29 5.72
N ILE A 185 11.45 -24.75 6.87
CA ILE A 185 10.12 -24.36 7.35
C ILE A 185 10.08 -22.88 7.71
N VAL A 186 11.09 -22.36 8.39
CA VAL A 186 11.15 -20.92 8.73
C VAL A 186 11.17 -20.08 7.45
N LEU A 187 12.02 -20.42 6.47
CA LEU A 187 12.06 -19.72 5.19
C LEU A 187 10.74 -19.86 4.42
N ALA A 188 10.13 -21.04 4.41
CA ALA A 188 8.82 -21.25 3.79
C ALA A 188 7.73 -20.39 4.43
N LYS A 189 7.70 -20.28 5.76
CA LYS A 189 6.80 -19.39 6.50
C LYS A 189 7.06 -17.92 6.16
N LEU A 190 8.33 -17.50 6.09
CA LEU A 190 8.68 -16.13 5.68
C LEU A 190 8.22 -15.82 4.26
N ILE A 191 8.34 -16.77 3.33
CA ILE A 191 7.83 -16.62 1.96
C ILE A 191 6.31 -16.52 1.98
N TYR A 192 5.64 -17.47 2.63
CA TYR A 192 4.18 -17.57 2.62
C TYR A 192 3.49 -16.41 3.33
N TRP A 193 3.89 -16.10 4.56
CA TRP A 193 3.27 -15.08 5.40
C TRP A 193 3.83 -13.67 5.18
N GLY A 194 5.08 -13.57 4.71
CA GLY A 194 5.77 -12.29 4.52
C GLY A 194 5.92 -11.89 3.06
N ALA A 195 6.73 -12.64 2.31
CA ALA A 195 7.14 -12.24 0.97
C ALA A 195 5.96 -12.17 -0.01
N ILE A 196 5.08 -13.18 -0.04
CA ILE A 196 3.94 -13.21 -0.96
C ILE A 196 2.96 -12.05 -0.69
N PRO A 197 2.45 -11.87 0.56
CA PRO A 197 1.60 -10.72 0.85
C PRO A 197 2.30 -9.38 0.59
N GLY A 198 3.58 -9.26 0.94
CA GLY A 198 4.38 -8.06 0.73
C GLY A 198 4.52 -7.70 -0.75
N ILE A 199 4.82 -8.68 -1.62
CA ILE A 199 4.92 -8.49 -3.08
C ILE A 199 3.57 -8.06 -3.66
N LYS A 200 2.47 -8.71 -3.26
CA LYS A 200 1.13 -8.33 -3.72
C LYS A 200 0.78 -6.90 -3.32
N LEU A 201 1.01 -6.53 -2.06
CA LEU A 201 0.75 -5.17 -1.57
C LEU A 201 1.62 -4.14 -2.31
N TRP A 202 2.92 -4.41 -2.44
CA TRP A 202 3.85 -3.55 -3.16
C TRP A 202 3.42 -3.36 -4.62
N PHE A 203 3.06 -4.43 -5.31
CA PHE A 203 2.56 -4.36 -6.68
C PHE A 203 1.26 -3.54 -6.77
N GLY A 204 0.32 -3.73 -5.84
CA GLY A 204 -0.91 -2.93 -5.78
C GLY A 204 -0.64 -1.44 -5.57
N ILE A 205 0.30 -1.08 -4.70
CA ILE A 205 0.73 0.31 -4.47
C ILE A 205 1.34 0.91 -5.73
N VAL A 206 2.29 0.20 -6.37
CA VAL A 206 2.94 0.67 -7.61
C VAL A 206 1.91 0.81 -8.74
N PHE A 207 0.96 -0.11 -8.84
CA PHE A 207 -0.12 -0.02 -9.81
C PHE A 207 -0.99 1.21 -9.56
N LEU A 208 -1.40 1.45 -8.31
CA LEU A 208 -2.24 2.61 -7.96
C LEU A 208 -1.51 3.93 -8.24
N ASP A 209 -0.24 4.06 -7.82
CA ASP A 209 0.59 5.25 -8.13
C ASP A 209 0.69 5.49 -9.63
N THR A 210 0.87 4.42 -10.41
CA THR A 210 0.93 4.49 -11.87
C THR A 210 -0.39 4.95 -12.45
N TRP A 211 -1.49 4.32 -12.04
CA TRP A 211 -2.83 4.65 -12.49
C TRP A 211 -3.15 6.13 -12.21
N GLN A 212 -2.97 6.55 -10.96
CA GLN A 212 -3.29 7.91 -10.55
C GLN A 212 -2.37 8.93 -11.21
N TYR A 213 -1.07 8.70 -11.29
CA TYR A 213 -0.16 9.62 -11.98
C TYR A 213 -0.60 9.91 -13.42
N PHE A 214 -0.87 8.86 -14.21
CA PHE A 214 -1.18 9.05 -15.63
C PHE A 214 -2.54 9.71 -15.83
N TRP A 215 -3.56 9.32 -15.08
CA TRP A 215 -4.88 9.98 -15.16
C TRP A 215 -4.84 11.41 -14.65
N HIS A 216 -4.15 11.67 -13.54
CA HIS A 216 -4.00 13.00 -12.97
C HIS A 216 -3.28 13.93 -13.94
N ARG A 217 -2.14 13.50 -14.50
CA ARG A 217 -1.44 14.24 -15.55
C ARG A 217 -2.31 14.46 -16.79
N ALA A 218 -3.04 13.44 -17.25
CA ALA A 218 -3.93 13.56 -18.39
C ALA A 218 -5.01 14.63 -18.13
N MET A 219 -5.58 14.66 -16.92
CA MET A 219 -6.57 15.65 -16.52
C MET A 219 -5.99 17.07 -16.47
N HIS A 220 -4.71 17.26 -16.20
CA HIS A 220 -4.06 18.58 -16.28
C HIS A 220 -3.66 19.01 -17.68
N VAL A 221 -3.19 18.08 -18.50
CA VAL A 221 -2.67 18.39 -19.84
C VAL A 221 -3.81 18.53 -20.85
N ASN A 222 -4.90 17.77 -20.69
CA ASN A 222 -6.07 17.89 -21.53
C ASN A 222 -7.01 18.98 -21.01
N LYS A 223 -7.16 20.07 -21.77
CA LYS A 223 -8.00 21.23 -21.40
C LYS A 223 -9.46 20.85 -21.10
N TRP A 224 -10.03 19.91 -21.83
CA TRP A 224 -11.42 19.48 -21.61
C TRP A 224 -11.55 18.72 -20.29
N MET A 225 -10.65 17.76 -20.03
CA MET A 225 -10.66 17.00 -18.77
C MET A 225 -10.42 17.92 -17.57
N TYR A 226 -9.48 18.87 -17.68
CA TYR A 226 -9.22 19.86 -16.64
C TYR A 226 -10.48 20.67 -16.35
N THR A 227 -11.03 21.34 -17.36
CA THR A 227 -12.15 22.27 -17.15
C THR A 227 -13.45 21.60 -16.72
N LYS A 228 -13.67 20.34 -17.12
CA LYS A 228 -14.90 19.60 -16.79
C LYS A 228 -14.82 18.84 -15.48
N TRP A 229 -13.67 18.30 -15.14
CA TRP A 229 -13.52 17.42 -13.98
C TRP A 229 -12.59 18.04 -12.94
N HIS A 230 -11.31 18.12 -13.26
CA HIS A 230 -10.25 18.35 -12.27
C HIS A 230 -10.15 19.78 -11.74
N ALA A 231 -10.66 20.78 -12.48
CA ALA A 231 -10.73 22.16 -12.00
C ALA A 231 -11.62 22.31 -10.76
N ARG A 232 -12.55 21.36 -10.50
CA ARG A 232 -13.33 21.33 -9.25
C ARG A 232 -12.42 21.10 -8.06
N HIS A 233 -11.55 20.10 -8.12
CA HIS A 233 -10.57 19.79 -7.08
C HIS A 233 -9.67 21.00 -6.78
N HIS A 234 -9.17 21.65 -7.82
CA HIS A 234 -8.35 22.87 -7.73
C HIS A 234 -9.11 24.15 -7.31
N ARG A 235 -10.40 24.07 -6.95
CA ARG A 235 -11.05 25.15 -6.17
C ARG A 235 -10.48 25.23 -4.76
N LEU A 236 -9.78 24.18 -4.28
CA LEU A 236 -9.06 24.14 -3.01
C LEU A 236 -7.57 24.44 -3.19
N TYR A 237 -7.23 25.69 -3.50
CA TYR A 237 -5.84 26.16 -3.63
C TYR A 237 -4.98 26.00 -2.37
N VAL A 238 -5.62 25.96 -1.21
CA VAL A 238 -5.01 25.66 0.08
C VAL A 238 -5.70 24.38 0.60
N PRO A 239 -5.12 23.20 0.30
CA PRO A 239 -5.67 21.93 0.72
C PRO A 239 -5.82 21.81 2.24
N TYR A 240 -6.82 21.04 2.64
CA TYR A 240 -7.03 20.62 4.02
C TYR A 240 -7.57 19.18 4.05
N ALA A 241 -7.39 18.50 5.18
CA ALA A 241 -7.49 17.04 5.30
C ALA A 241 -8.76 16.40 4.68
N TYR A 242 -9.97 16.81 5.08
CA TYR A 242 -11.21 16.24 4.52
C TYR A 242 -11.56 16.76 3.12
N GLY A 243 -10.75 17.67 2.55
CA GLY A 243 -10.86 18.10 1.16
C GLY A 243 -10.21 17.13 0.17
N ALA A 244 -9.55 16.08 0.66
CA ALA A 244 -8.75 15.19 -0.18
C ALA A 244 -9.54 14.44 -1.27
N LEU A 245 -10.84 14.23 -1.07
CA LEU A 245 -11.74 13.58 -2.04
C LEU A 245 -12.74 14.57 -2.65
N TYR A 246 -12.45 15.87 -2.58
CA TYR A 246 -13.29 16.90 -3.20
C TYR A 246 -13.09 16.93 -4.71
N ASN A 247 -13.64 15.92 -5.38
CA ASN A 247 -13.43 15.66 -6.79
C ASN A 247 -14.75 15.80 -7.55
N HIS A 248 -14.67 15.95 -8.87
CA HIS A 248 -15.85 15.70 -9.69
C HIS A 248 -16.18 14.19 -9.63
N PRO A 249 -17.46 13.74 -9.57
CA PRO A 249 -17.78 12.32 -9.39
C PRO A 249 -17.15 11.37 -10.42
N VAL A 250 -17.02 11.81 -11.68
CA VAL A 250 -16.35 11.03 -12.73
C VAL A 250 -14.85 10.90 -12.46
N GLU A 251 -14.23 11.96 -11.95
CA GLU A 251 -12.82 11.95 -11.62
C GLU A 251 -12.55 11.08 -10.39
N GLY A 252 -13.31 11.25 -9.31
CA GLY A 252 -13.18 10.41 -8.12
C GLY A 252 -13.43 8.94 -8.44
N PHE A 253 -14.40 8.64 -9.31
CA PHE A 253 -14.59 7.28 -9.79
C PHE A 253 -13.36 6.76 -10.56
N VAL A 254 -12.83 7.52 -11.52
CA VAL A 254 -11.71 7.06 -12.36
C VAL A 254 -10.40 6.96 -11.57
N LEU A 255 -10.01 8.00 -10.83
CA LEU A 255 -8.75 8.07 -10.10
C LEU A 255 -8.75 7.21 -8.84
N ASP A 256 -9.77 7.36 -8.01
CA ASP A 256 -9.77 6.81 -6.66
C ASP A 256 -10.42 5.43 -6.65
N THR A 257 -11.69 5.37 -7.04
CA THR A 257 -12.52 4.16 -6.89
C THR A 257 -12.08 3.03 -7.83
N ALA A 258 -12.01 3.30 -9.14
CA ALA A 258 -11.61 2.33 -10.14
C ALA A 258 -10.11 2.02 -10.05
N GLY A 259 -9.27 3.04 -9.81
CA GLY A 259 -7.84 2.86 -9.61
C GLY A 259 -7.51 1.90 -8.48
N ALA A 260 -8.07 2.14 -7.29
CA ALA A 260 -7.84 1.28 -6.13
C ALA A 260 -8.49 -0.11 -6.31
N GLY A 261 -9.70 -0.18 -6.87
CA GLY A 261 -10.38 -1.45 -7.14
C GLY A 261 -9.63 -2.34 -8.13
N LEU A 262 -9.10 -1.75 -9.21
CA LEU A 262 -8.25 -2.46 -10.16
C LEU A 262 -6.93 -2.89 -9.52
N ALA A 263 -6.25 -2.01 -8.78
CA ALA A 263 -5.03 -2.34 -8.05
C ALA A 263 -5.23 -3.57 -7.15
N TYR A 264 -6.32 -3.61 -6.41
CA TYR A 264 -6.72 -4.73 -5.57
C TYR A 264 -6.90 -6.04 -6.36
N LYS A 265 -7.61 -6.00 -7.49
CA LYS A 265 -7.86 -7.19 -8.33
C LYS A 265 -6.59 -7.69 -9.01
N VAL A 266 -5.81 -6.81 -9.65
CA VAL A 266 -4.63 -7.22 -10.42
C VAL A 266 -3.47 -7.68 -9.55
N SER A 267 -3.44 -7.26 -8.28
CA SER A 267 -2.46 -7.72 -7.28
C SER A 267 -2.84 -9.04 -6.63
N PHE A 268 -4.03 -9.59 -6.94
CA PHE A 268 -4.56 -10.81 -6.33
C PHE A 268 -4.54 -10.76 -4.79
N MET A 269 -4.80 -9.57 -4.24
CA MET A 269 -4.96 -9.40 -2.80
C MET A 269 -6.17 -10.20 -2.33
N SER A 270 -6.08 -10.77 -1.14
CA SER A 270 -7.27 -11.29 -0.47
C SER A 270 -8.15 -10.13 0.01
N PRO A 271 -9.46 -10.33 0.24
CA PRO A 271 -10.34 -9.30 0.78
C PRO A 271 -9.78 -8.58 2.02
N ARG A 272 -9.15 -9.31 2.95
CA ARG A 272 -8.49 -8.74 4.13
C ARG A 272 -7.25 -7.91 3.81
N MET A 273 -6.46 -8.31 2.82
CA MET A 273 -5.35 -7.47 2.35
C MET A 273 -5.88 -6.20 1.66
N GLY A 274 -6.95 -6.34 0.88
CA GLY A 274 -7.67 -5.23 0.27
C GLY A 274 -8.16 -4.23 1.31
N LEU A 275 -8.74 -4.69 2.42
CA LEU A 275 -9.16 -3.85 3.54
C LEU A 275 -8.01 -2.95 4.03
N TRP A 276 -6.85 -3.55 4.33
CA TRP A 276 -5.66 -2.80 4.75
C TRP A 276 -5.19 -1.83 3.66
N PHE A 277 -5.14 -2.27 2.41
CA PHE A 277 -4.74 -1.44 1.27
C PHE A 277 -5.65 -0.21 1.11
N PHE A 278 -6.96 -0.38 1.18
CA PHE A 278 -7.93 0.72 1.06
C PHE A 278 -7.87 1.69 2.24
N VAL A 279 -7.78 1.18 3.47
CA VAL A 279 -7.62 2.02 4.67
C VAL A 279 -6.34 2.85 4.59
N CYS A 280 -5.20 2.21 4.30
CA CYS A 280 -3.92 2.91 4.18
C CYS A 280 -3.93 3.94 3.04
N SER A 281 -4.56 3.63 1.90
CA SER A 281 -4.69 4.57 0.78
C SER A 281 -5.56 5.78 1.16
N MET A 282 -6.69 5.57 1.86
CA MET A 282 -7.53 6.66 2.35
C MET A 282 -6.79 7.56 3.33
N MET A 283 -6.11 6.97 4.30
CA MET A 283 -5.29 7.72 5.26
C MET A 283 -4.20 8.52 4.54
N LYS A 284 -3.53 7.92 3.56
CA LYS A 284 -2.48 8.60 2.79
C LYS A 284 -3.02 9.77 1.98
N THR A 285 -4.15 9.60 1.31
CA THR A 285 -4.80 10.68 0.55
C THR A 285 -5.17 11.85 1.47
N VAL A 286 -5.69 11.58 2.68
CA VAL A 286 -5.97 12.63 3.69
C VAL A 286 -4.69 13.32 4.15
N ASP A 287 -3.63 12.56 4.46
CA ASP A 287 -2.33 13.10 4.86
C ASP A 287 -1.73 14.04 3.81
N ASP A 288 -1.77 13.66 2.53
CA ASP A 288 -1.27 14.49 1.42
C ASP A 288 -1.99 15.82 1.26
N HIS A 289 -3.19 15.94 1.84
CA HIS A 289 -3.99 17.16 1.84
C HIS A 289 -4.04 17.84 3.21
N CYS A 290 -3.35 17.33 4.23
CA CYS A 290 -3.60 17.74 5.61
C CYS A 290 -3.24 19.21 5.89
N GLY A 291 -2.38 19.81 5.06
CA GLY A 291 -1.93 21.20 5.21
C GLY A 291 -0.79 21.39 6.21
N TYR A 292 -0.20 20.29 6.71
CA TYR A 292 0.89 20.30 7.67
C TYR A 292 2.05 19.41 7.23
N ALA A 293 3.27 19.88 7.48
CA ALA A 293 4.49 19.07 7.37
C ALA A 293 4.98 18.71 8.78
N LEU A 294 4.28 17.79 9.45
CA LEU A 294 4.59 17.39 10.82
C LEU A 294 5.84 16.48 10.84
N PRO A 295 6.85 16.77 11.67
CA PRO A 295 8.11 16.01 11.65
C PRO A 295 7.97 14.59 12.23
N TRP A 296 6.83 14.25 12.85
CA TRP A 296 6.53 12.93 13.40
C TRP A 296 5.46 12.17 12.61
N ASP A 297 5.00 12.68 11.46
CA ASP A 297 4.02 11.97 10.65
C ASP A 297 4.66 10.78 9.91
N PRO A 298 4.32 9.53 10.26
CA PRO A 298 4.95 8.37 9.63
C PRO A 298 4.61 8.25 8.14
N LEU A 299 3.45 8.71 7.68
CA LEU A 299 3.04 8.57 6.28
C LEU A 299 3.86 9.47 5.34
N GLN A 300 4.26 10.64 5.85
CA GLN A 300 5.12 11.58 5.13
C GLN A 300 6.59 11.14 5.08
N HIS A 301 7.02 10.24 5.97
CA HIS A 301 8.40 9.72 6.02
C HIS A 301 8.58 8.37 5.31
N ILE A 302 7.57 7.51 5.31
CA ILE A 302 7.63 6.18 4.68
C ILE A 302 7.48 6.28 3.15
N THR A 303 6.84 7.35 2.68
CA THR A 303 6.55 7.56 1.27
C THR A 303 7.24 8.82 0.75
N SER A 304 7.37 8.98 -0.57
CA SER A 304 8.07 10.15 -1.13
C SER A 304 7.12 11.30 -1.50
N ASN A 305 5.83 11.02 -1.68
CA ASN A 305 4.80 12.04 -1.77
C ASN A 305 4.34 12.43 -0.35
N ASN A 306 4.08 13.71 -0.12
CA ASN A 306 3.64 14.21 1.18
C ASN A 306 2.86 15.53 1.00
N ALA A 307 2.32 16.04 2.11
CA ALA A 307 1.56 17.28 2.14
C ALA A 307 2.26 18.46 1.45
N ALA A 308 3.57 18.67 1.70
CA ALA A 308 4.30 19.77 1.08
C ALA A 308 4.53 19.57 -0.43
N TYR A 309 4.79 18.33 -0.86
CA TYR A 309 4.98 18.00 -2.28
C TYR A 309 3.69 18.19 -3.07
N HIS A 310 2.57 17.71 -2.52
CA HIS A 310 1.26 17.82 -3.14
C HIS A 310 0.70 19.25 -3.05
N ASP A 311 0.98 20.00 -1.98
CA ASP A 311 0.53 21.39 -1.89
C ASP A 311 1.09 22.28 -3.01
N ILE A 312 2.35 22.05 -3.44
CA ILE A 312 2.95 22.73 -4.59
C ILE A 312 2.06 22.57 -5.84
N HIS A 313 1.51 21.38 -6.06
CA HIS A 313 0.65 21.08 -7.19
C HIS A 313 -0.64 21.93 -7.17
N HIS A 314 -1.23 22.14 -5.99
CA HIS A 314 -2.41 23.00 -5.82
C HIS A 314 -2.13 24.49 -6.01
N GLN A 315 -0.86 24.91 -6.01
CA GLN A 315 -0.51 26.30 -6.25
C GLN A 315 -0.64 26.66 -7.73
N SER A 316 -1.11 27.87 -8.04
CA SER A 316 -1.24 28.36 -9.42
C SER A 316 0.06 28.31 -10.24
N TRP A 317 1.21 28.39 -9.56
CA TRP A 317 2.54 28.29 -10.15
C TRP A 317 3.07 26.85 -10.24
N GLY A 318 2.44 25.88 -9.58
CA GLY A 318 2.83 24.47 -9.55
C GLY A 318 1.84 23.52 -10.21
N ILE A 319 0.65 23.99 -10.63
CA ILE A 319 -0.47 23.22 -11.24
C ILE A 319 -0.17 22.36 -12.47
N LYS A 320 1.04 22.43 -13.02
CA LYS A 320 1.49 21.57 -14.13
C LYS A 320 2.67 20.66 -13.75
N HIS A 321 2.87 20.46 -12.45
CA HIS A 321 3.97 19.70 -11.88
C HIS A 321 3.46 18.82 -10.73
N ASN A 322 4.28 17.89 -10.26
CA ASN A 322 4.02 17.05 -9.08
C ASN A 322 2.69 16.28 -9.19
N PHE A 323 2.50 15.53 -10.28
CA PHE A 323 1.25 14.79 -10.52
C PHE A 323 1.16 13.47 -9.73
N SER A 324 2.25 13.00 -9.13
CA SER A 324 2.29 11.72 -8.43
C SER A 324 1.47 11.77 -7.15
N GLN A 325 0.62 10.77 -7.00
CA GLN A 325 -0.18 10.49 -5.82
C GLN A 325 -0.62 9.00 -5.86
N PRO A 326 -0.92 8.38 -4.71
CA PRO A 326 -0.80 8.94 -3.37
C PRO A 326 0.55 8.62 -2.70
N PHE A 327 1.30 7.59 -3.09
CA PHE A 327 2.46 7.15 -2.29
C PHE A 327 3.80 7.74 -2.76
N PHE A 328 4.22 7.47 -3.99
CA PHE A 328 5.60 7.75 -4.41
C PHE A 328 5.71 8.70 -5.62
N THR A 329 6.76 9.52 -5.63
CA THR A 329 6.99 10.55 -6.67
C THR A 329 7.89 10.08 -7.81
N PHE A 330 8.00 8.77 -8.05
CA PHE A 330 8.95 8.24 -9.03
C PHE A 330 8.56 8.58 -10.47
N TRP A 331 7.27 8.64 -10.78
CA TRP A 331 6.80 9.04 -12.12
C TRP A 331 7.13 10.50 -12.44
N ASP A 332 6.97 11.42 -11.47
CA ASP A 332 7.39 12.81 -11.67
C ASP A 332 8.89 12.96 -11.92
N ARG A 333 9.73 12.11 -11.30
CA ARG A 333 11.16 12.07 -11.56
C ARG A 333 11.47 11.48 -12.94
N PHE A 334 10.85 10.36 -13.28
CA PHE A 334 11.10 9.65 -14.53
C PHE A 334 10.66 10.45 -15.76
N LEU A 335 9.54 11.16 -15.66
CA LEU A 335 8.94 11.92 -16.75
C LEU A 335 9.21 13.42 -16.68
N ASN A 336 10.09 13.85 -15.78
CA ASN A 336 10.50 15.24 -15.58
C ASN A 336 9.32 16.20 -15.36
N THR A 337 8.34 15.78 -14.55
CA THR A 337 7.18 16.61 -14.16
C THR A 337 7.27 17.11 -12.71
N LYS A 338 8.38 16.87 -12.01
CA LYS A 338 8.63 17.45 -10.69
C LYS A 338 8.89 18.97 -10.79
N TYR A 339 8.32 19.73 -9.87
CA TYR A 339 8.60 21.17 -9.72
C TYR A 339 10.04 21.41 -9.23
N THR A 340 10.75 22.36 -9.85
CA THR A 340 12.17 22.67 -9.55
C THR A 340 12.43 24.12 -9.14
N GLY A 341 11.40 24.97 -9.07
CA GLY A 341 11.55 26.39 -8.73
C GLY A 341 11.74 26.67 -7.23
N GLU A 342 12.13 27.90 -6.89
CA GLU A 342 12.20 28.36 -5.50
C GLU A 342 10.79 28.55 -4.90
N THR A 343 10.38 27.60 -4.06
CA THR A 343 9.06 27.60 -3.42
C THR A 343 8.95 28.65 -2.33
N LYS A 344 9.99 28.84 -1.51
CA LYS A 344 9.96 29.77 -0.35
C LYS A 344 9.54 31.19 -0.75
N LEU A 345 10.15 31.76 -1.79
CA LEU A 345 9.80 33.09 -2.28
C LEU A 345 8.36 33.18 -2.80
N LYS A 346 7.81 32.09 -3.34
CA LYS A 346 6.43 32.03 -3.84
C LYS A 346 5.44 32.01 -2.68
N TYR A 347 5.69 31.19 -1.66
CA TYR A 347 4.87 31.16 -0.45
C TYR A 347 4.93 32.49 0.30
N ASP A 348 6.12 33.05 0.52
CA ASP A 348 6.29 34.35 1.19
C ASP A 348 5.52 35.47 0.47
N ARG A 349 5.52 35.44 -0.87
CA ARG A 349 4.74 36.38 -1.69
C ARG A 349 3.24 36.19 -1.50
N ASN A 350 2.75 34.95 -1.55
CA ASN A 350 1.33 34.65 -1.38
C ASN A 350 0.83 35.07 0.01
N ARG A 351 1.63 34.81 1.05
CA ARG A 351 1.34 35.22 2.43
C ARG A 351 1.24 36.73 2.58
N LYS A 352 2.24 37.48 2.09
CA LYS A 352 2.23 38.95 2.11
C LYS A 352 1.03 39.53 1.37
N LEU A 353 0.63 38.93 0.25
CA LEU A 353 -0.56 39.37 -0.50
C LEU A 353 -1.85 39.11 0.27
N ALA A 354 -1.97 37.98 0.97
CA ALA A 354 -3.14 37.66 1.78
C ALA A 354 -3.27 38.61 2.99
N GLU A 355 -2.16 38.85 3.69
CA GLU A 355 -2.09 39.81 4.81
C GLU A 355 -2.42 41.25 4.36
N ALA A 356 -1.88 41.68 3.22
CA ALA A 356 -2.17 43.01 2.68
C ALA A 356 -3.64 43.19 2.31
N ARG A 357 -4.28 42.14 1.75
CA ARG A 357 -5.72 42.13 1.45
C ARG A 357 -6.56 42.19 2.72
N GLU A 358 -6.21 41.41 3.74
CA GLU A 358 -6.92 41.42 5.01
C GLU A 358 -6.87 42.81 5.67
N LYS A 359 -5.68 43.42 5.74
CA LYS A 359 -5.52 44.79 6.24
C LYS A 359 -6.36 45.79 5.46
N ALA A 360 -6.36 45.71 4.12
CA ALA A 360 -7.15 46.61 3.27
C ALA A 360 -8.66 46.43 3.44
N VAL A 361 -9.14 45.23 3.79
CA VAL A 361 -10.55 44.98 4.13
C VAL A 361 -10.89 45.57 5.50
N ALA A 362 -10.03 45.38 6.50
CA ALA A 362 -10.22 45.94 7.85
C ALA A 362 -10.30 47.48 7.81
N THR A 363 -9.39 48.15 7.10
CA THR A 363 -9.39 49.63 6.96
C THR A 363 -10.61 50.18 6.21
N LYS A 364 -11.32 49.35 5.42
CA LYS A 364 -12.57 49.77 4.76
C LYS A 364 -13.82 49.55 5.61
N ALA A 365 -13.70 48.76 6.68
CA ALA A 365 -14.79 48.47 7.61
C ALA A 365 -14.83 49.45 8.79
N GLU A 366 -13.70 50.13 9.05
CA GLU A 366 -13.58 51.35 9.89
C GLU A 366 -14.01 52.59 9.10
#